data_AF-A0A4Q6C1C5-F1
#
_entry.id   AF-A0A4Q6C1C5-F1
#
_cell.length_a   1.000
_cell.length_b   1.000
_cell.length_c   1.000
_cell.angle_alpha   90.00
_cell.angle_beta   90.00
_cell.angle_gamma   90.00
#
_symmetry.space_group_name_H-M   'P 1'
#
loop_
_entity.id
_entity.type
_entity.pdbx_description
1 polymer ?
#
loop_
_entity_poly.entity_id
_entity_poly.type
_entity_poly.pdbx_seq_one_letter_code
_entity_poly.pdbx_strand_id
1 'polypeptide(L)'
;MAAILEGQPELYQALLPAFFRSDIPPEEKATCSNCAMCESSGQSLKPVKADDSSFFLEATKCCTFHPNLPNYLVGAILADESPEGAEGRKRILEKIAARRGVNPMGVYAPPKYSLLYKSARQFFGRAPSMRCPYYMDEGGGLCSVWRYREAVCSTYFCKHVAGADGKKFWMSVKSYLAQVEMQLTRFSLFSLFPEY
;
A
#
# COMPACT_ATOMS: atom_id res chain seq x y z
N MET A 1 12.07 19.27 -2.94
CA MET A 1 11.27 19.06 -1.72
C MET A 1 10.00 18.36 -2.15
N ALA A 2 9.53 17.37 -1.39
CA ALA A 2 8.32 16.62 -1.72
C ALA A 2 7.28 16.88 -0.62
N ALA A 3 6.03 17.11 -0.99
CA ALA A 3 4.96 17.22 -0.01
C ALA A 3 4.52 15.83 0.49
N ILE A 4 4.01 15.75 1.72
CA ILE A 4 3.46 14.49 2.28
C ILE A 4 2.34 13.92 1.37
N LEU A 5 1.61 14.80 0.68
CA LEU A 5 0.51 14.46 -0.23
C LEU A 5 0.94 13.89 -1.59
N GLU A 6 2.18 14.08 -2.05
CA GLU A 6 2.61 13.59 -3.38
C GLU A 6 2.55 12.07 -3.50
N GLY A 7 2.67 11.35 -2.38
CA GLY A 7 2.54 9.89 -2.31
C GLY A 7 1.12 9.38 -2.10
N GLN A 8 0.13 10.27 -1.99
CA GLN A 8 -1.24 9.95 -1.55
C GLN A 8 -2.26 10.07 -2.69
N PRO A 9 -3.44 9.42 -2.56
CA PRO A 9 -4.54 9.62 -3.50
C PRO A 9 -4.93 11.10 -3.63
N GLU A 10 -5.19 11.55 -4.85
CA GLU A 10 -5.48 12.96 -5.18
C GLU A 10 -6.65 13.53 -4.36
N LEU A 11 -7.66 12.70 -4.06
CA LEU A 11 -8.77 13.01 -3.16
C LEU A 11 -8.32 13.63 -1.82
N TYR A 12 -7.18 13.21 -1.28
CA TYR A 12 -6.69 13.70 0.00
C TYR A 12 -6.12 15.13 -0.07
N GLN A 13 -5.78 15.62 -1.26
CA GLN A 13 -5.25 16.97 -1.43
C GLN A 13 -6.26 18.05 -1.01
N ALA A 14 -7.55 17.81 -1.26
CA ALA A 14 -8.62 18.73 -0.88
C ALA A 14 -9.11 18.51 0.56
N LEU A 15 -9.03 17.28 1.07
CA LEU A 15 -9.61 16.91 2.38
C LEU A 15 -8.67 17.15 3.55
N LEU A 16 -7.36 16.96 3.37
CA LEU A 16 -6.43 16.96 4.48
C LEU A 16 -6.01 18.39 4.91
N PRO A 17 -5.73 18.60 6.21
CA PRO A 17 -5.28 19.89 6.73
C PRO A 17 -3.99 20.41 6.07
N ALA A 18 -3.75 21.72 6.17
CA ALA A 18 -2.57 22.39 5.60
C ALA A 18 -1.23 21.76 6.01
N PHE A 19 -1.15 21.14 7.19
CA PHE A 19 0.04 20.40 7.62
C PHE A 19 0.53 19.39 6.57
N PHE A 20 -0.37 18.70 5.86
CA PHE A 20 0.00 17.69 4.86
C PHE A 20 0.60 18.28 3.58
N ARG A 21 0.49 19.60 3.40
CA ARG A 21 1.14 20.35 2.31
C ARG A 21 2.56 20.80 2.69
N SER A 22 3.03 20.47 3.89
CA SER A 22 4.39 20.81 4.32
C SER A 22 5.41 19.99 3.55
N ASP A 23 6.52 20.64 3.21
CA ASP A 23 7.67 20.00 2.60
C ASP A 23 8.35 19.04 3.57
N ILE A 24 8.67 17.86 3.08
CA ILE A 24 9.49 16.87 3.79
C ILE A 24 10.68 16.44 2.91
N PRO A 25 11.76 15.92 3.52
CA PRO A 25 12.80 15.24 2.77
C PRO A 25 12.19 14.03 2.01
N PRO A 26 12.45 13.91 0.70
CA PRO A 26 11.96 12.75 -0.06
C PRO A 26 12.60 11.45 0.46
N GLU A 27 11.84 10.36 0.47
CA GLU A 27 12.32 9.04 0.92
C GLU A 27 13.12 8.31 -0.17
N GLU A 28 14.25 8.91 -0.60
CA GLU A 28 15.07 8.46 -1.73
C GLU A 28 15.72 7.07 -1.51
N LYS A 29 15.77 6.58 -0.27
CA LYS A 29 16.28 5.24 0.05
C LYS A 29 15.29 4.12 -0.28
N ALA A 30 14.01 4.45 -0.50
CA ALA A 30 12.95 3.49 -0.80
C ALA A 30 12.69 3.39 -2.31
N THR A 31 13.63 2.78 -3.03
CA THR A 31 13.63 2.72 -4.50
C THR A 31 12.76 1.57 -5.03
N CYS A 32 11.44 1.63 -4.94
CA CYS A 32 10.56 0.50 -5.31
C CYS A 32 10.77 -0.06 -6.74
N SER A 33 11.03 0.80 -7.73
CA SER A 33 11.33 0.38 -9.12
C SER A 33 12.65 -0.36 -9.26
N ASN A 34 13.67 0.02 -8.46
CA ASN A 34 14.97 -0.65 -8.37
C ASN A 34 15.26 -1.02 -6.91
N CYS A 35 14.57 -2.04 -6.41
CA CYS A 35 14.42 -2.31 -4.98
C CYS A 35 15.75 -2.51 -4.24
N ALA A 36 16.15 -1.54 -3.41
CA ALA A 36 17.35 -1.60 -2.57
C ALA A 36 17.30 -2.64 -1.43
N MET A 37 16.21 -3.40 -1.36
CA MET A 37 16.00 -4.50 -0.41
C MET A 37 15.99 -5.87 -1.10
N CYS A 38 16.23 -5.96 -2.41
CA CYS A 38 16.38 -7.24 -3.11
C CYS A 38 17.85 -7.69 -3.12
N GLU A 39 18.10 -9.01 -3.09
CA GLU A 39 19.46 -9.59 -3.02
C GLU A 39 20.36 -9.14 -4.19
N SER A 40 19.78 -8.97 -5.38
CA SER A 40 20.46 -8.53 -6.59
C SER A 40 20.95 -7.09 -6.56
N SER A 41 20.49 -6.26 -5.60
CA SER A 41 20.90 -4.86 -5.49
C SER A 41 22.36 -4.66 -5.04
N GLY A 42 23.11 -5.75 -4.82
CA GLY A 42 24.58 -5.74 -4.67
C GLY A 42 25.10 -5.10 -3.37
N GLN A 43 24.22 -4.53 -2.53
CA GLN A 43 24.58 -4.01 -1.21
C GLN A 43 24.69 -5.18 -0.23
N SER A 44 25.82 -5.89 -0.28
CA SER A 44 26.18 -6.95 0.66
C SER A 44 26.51 -6.37 2.05
N LEU A 45 25.53 -5.72 2.68
CA LEU A 45 25.58 -5.44 4.11
C LEU A 45 24.98 -6.66 4.80
N LYS A 46 25.86 -7.52 5.33
CA LYS A 46 25.42 -8.63 6.17
C LYS A 46 24.58 -8.08 7.33
N PRO A 47 23.44 -8.72 7.64
CA PRO A 47 22.65 -8.41 8.82
C PRO A 47 23.53 -8.39 10.07
N VAL A 48 23.44 -7.35 10.90
CA VAL A 48 24.13 -7.33 12.21
C VAL A 48 23.55 -8.37 13.17
N LYS A 49 22.37 -8.94 12.85
CA LYS A 49 21.74 -10.07 13.56
C LYS A 49 21.12 -11.04 12.56
N ALA A 50 21.28 -12.34 12.82
CA ALA A 50 20.84 -13.44 11.94
C ALA A 50 19.31 -13.57 11.79
N ASP A 51 18.53 -12.85 12.60
CA ASP A 51 17.06 -12.95 12.67
C ASP A 51 16.30 -11.78 12.01
N ASP A 52 16.95 -10.65 11.70
CA ASP A 52 16.23 -9.37 11.48
C ASP A 52 16.48 -8.67 10.14
N SER A 53 17.26 -9.24 9.22
CA SER A 53 17.30 -8.69 7.85
C SER A 53 17.58 -9.74 6.79
N SER A 54 16.54 -10.43 6.35
CA SER A 54 16.58 -11.12 5.07
C SER A 54 16.14 -10.15 3.98
N PHE A 55 16.89 -10.09 2.89
CA PHE A 55 16.47 -9.36 1.68
C PHE A 55 15.12 -9.89 1.19
N PHE A 56 14.37 -9.08 0.45
CA PHE A 56 13.17 -9.53 -0.24
C PHE A 56 13.52 -10.33 -1.49
N LEU A 57 12.68 -11.29 -1.85
CA LEU A 57 12.74 -11.93 -3.15
C LEU A 57 12.33 -10.93 -4.24
N GLU A 58 12.98 -10.96 -5.39
CA GLU A 58 12.65 -10.10 -6.54
C GLU A 58 11.20 -10.26 -6.98
N ALA A 59 10.69 -11.49 -6.96
CA ALA A 59 9.33 -11.83 -7.36
C ALA A 59 8.24 -11.23 -6.45
N THR A 60 8.60 -10.73 -5.26
CA THR A 60 7.62 -10.21 -4.30
C THR A 60 7.94 -8.82 -3.77
N LYS A 61 9.22 -8.43 -3.68
CA LYS A 61 9.68 -7.23 -2.97
C LYS A 61 9.00 -7.14 -1.60
N CYS A 62 8.58 -5.96 -1.15
CA CYS A 62 7.73 -5.81 0.05
C CYS A 62 6.23 -6.11 -0.19
N CYS A 63 5.84 -6.47 -1.42
CA CYS A 63 4.44 -6.68 -1.81
C CYS A 63 3.92 -8.07 -1.43
N THR A 64 4.16 -8.51 -0.20
CA THR A 64 3.48 -9.67 0.43
C THR A 64 2.45 -9.24 1.46
N PHE A 65 2.08 -7.96 1.47
CA PHE A 65 0.95 -7.43 2.22
C PHE A 65 -0.23 -7.22 1.26
N HIS A 66 -1.41 -7.64 1.68
CA HIS A 66 -2.65 -7.40 0.94
C HIS A 66 -3.35 -6.18 1.55
N PRO A 67 -3.42 -5.05 0.83
CA PRO A 67 -4.07 -3.85 1.36
C PRO A 67 -5.58 -4.05 1.47
N ASN A 68 -6.19 -3.34 2.40
CA ASN A 68 -7.63 -3.23 2.53
C ASN A 68 -8.05 -1.93 1.86
N LEU A 69 -8.65 -2.00 0.67
CA LEU A 69 -9.04 -0.82 -0.08
C LEU A 69 -10.44 -0.35 0.37
N PRO A 70 -10.56 0.85 0.96
CA PRO A 70 -11.84 1.48 1.27
C PRO A 70 -12.76 1.60 0.05
N ASN A 71 -14.08 1.58 0.28
CA ASN A 71 -15.09 1.71 -0.78
C ASN A 71 -14.90 2.92 -1.70
N TYR A 72 -14.53 4.09 -1.18
CA TYR A 72 -14.32 5.28 -1.99
C TYR A 72 -13.02 5.22 -2.79
N LEU A 73 -11.97 4.57 -2.30
CA LEU A 73 -10.75 4.33 -3.08
C LEU A 73 -11.01 3.30 -4.19
N VAL A 74 -11.82 2.27 -3.89
CA VAL A 74 -12.32 1.34 -4.91
C VAL A 74 -13.10 2.10 -5.98
N GLY A 75 -13.99 3.01 -5.58
CA GLY A 75 -14.71 3.90 -6.50
C GLY A 75 -13.76 4.75 -7.35
N ALA A 76 -12.73 5.35 -6.74
CA ALA A 76 -11.73 6.14 -7.46
C ALA A 76 -10.93 5.30 -8.47
N ILE A 77 -10.55 4.06 -8.13
CA ILE A 77 -9.87 3.14 -9.06
C ILE A 77 -10.79 2.77 -10.22
N LEU A 78 -12.09 2.57 -9.97
CA LEU A 78 -13.05 2.23 -11.01
C LEU A 78 -13.35 3.42 -11.94
N ALA A 79 -13.29 4.65 -11.40
CA ALA A 79 -13.49 5.89 -12.14
C ALA A 79 -12.24 6.40 -12.88
N ASP A 80 -11.04 5.88 -12.57
CA ASP A 80 -9.82 6.22 -13.29
C ASP A 80 -9.86 5.62 -14.70
N GLU A 81 -10.15 6.43 -15.71
CA GLU A 81 -10.18 6.04 -17.13
C GLU A 81 -8.80 6.09 -17.81
N SER A 82 -7.75 6.51 -17.11
CA SER A 82 -6.41 6.60 -17.70
C SER A 82 -5.88 5.23 -18.16
N PRO A 83 -5.02 5.20 -19.20
CA PRO A 83 -4.38 3.95 -19.63
C PRO A 83 -3.57 3.29 -18.52
N GLU A 84 -2.93 4.07 -17.64
CA GLU A 84 -2.15 3.53 -16.51
C GLU A 84 -3.04 2.89 -15.44
N GLY A 85 -4.27 3.38 -15.26
CA GLY A 85 -5.25 2.85 -14.32
C GLY A 85 -5.97 1.58 -14.80
N ALA A 86 -5.87 1.24 -16.09
CA ALA A 86 -6.64 0.16 -16.71
C ALA A 86 -6.44 -1.21 -16.05
N GLU A 87 -5.19 -1.57 -15.74
CA GLU A 87 -4.87 -2.86 -15.09
C GLU A 87 -5.37 -2.89 -13.63
N GLY A 88 -5.27 -1.77 -12.91
CA GLY A 88 -5.84 -1.62 -11.57
C GLY A 88 -7.36 -1.84 -11.58
N ARG A 89 -8.05 -1.15 -12.49
CA ARG A 89 -9.50 -1.27 -12.69
C ARG A 89 -9.93 -2.70 -13.01
N LYS A 90 -9.24 -3.35 -13.95
CA LYS A 90 -9.49 -4.75 -14.32
C LYS A 90 -9.40 -5.68 -13.10
N ARG A 91 -8.32 -5.61 -12.32
CA ARG A 91 -8.11 -6.48 -11.15
C ARG A 91 -9.13 -6.24 -10.05
N ILE A 92 -9.55 -4.99 -9.84
CA ILE A 92 -10.61 -4.67 -8.88
C ILE A 92 -11.95 -5.27 -9.33
N LEU A 93 -12.31 -5.14 -10.60
CA LEU A 93 -13.52 -5.74 -11.16
C LEU A 93 -13.52 -7.28 -11.01
N GLU A 94 -12.40 -7.93 -11.31
CA GLU A 94 -12.24 -9.38 -11.11
C GLU A 94 -12.43 -9.78 -9.63
N LYS A 95 -11.91 -8.98 -8.70
CA LYS A 95 -12.02 -9.22 -7.27
C LYS A 95 -13.45 -9.03 -6.75
N ILE A 96 -14.14 -7.99 -7.24
CA ILE A 96 -15.58 -7.77 -6.97
C ILE A 96 -16.40 -8.94 -7.51
N ALA A 97 -16.15 -9.37 -8.76
CA ALA A 97 -16.84 -10.51 -9.37
C ALA A 97 -16.61 -11.81 -8.59
N ALA A 98 -15.41 -12.02 -8.04
CA ALA A 98 -15.09 -13.18 -7.22
C ALA A 98 -15.79 -13.20 -5.85
N ARG A 99 -16.31 -12.06 -5.36
CA ARG A 99 -17.03 -11.91 -4.08
C ARG A 99 -16.30 -12.45 -2.84
N ARG A 100 -14.96 -12.48 -2.88
CA ARG A 100 -14.12 -12.99 -1.77
C ARG A 100 -13.42 -11.83 -1.05
N GLY A 101 -13.80 -11.59 0.20
CA GLY A 101 -13.29 -10.46 0.97
C GLY A 101 -13.81 -9.12 0.44
N VAL A 102 -15.00 -9.08 -0.14
CA VAL A 102 -15.62 -7.87 -0.68
C VAL A 102 -16.95 -7.64 0.04
N ASN A 103 -17.19 -6.41 0.48
CA ASN A 103 -18.44 -5.96 1.08
C ASN A 103 -18.63 -4.45 0.81
N PRO A 104 -19.76 -3.83 1.20
CA PRO A 104 -19.99 -2.40 0.94
C PRO A 104 -18.97 -1.42 1.54
N MET A 105 -18.17 -1.86 2.52
CA MET A 105 -17.08 -1.07 3.10
C MET A 105 -15.81 -1.10 2.24
N GLY A 106 -15.67 -2.07 1.33
CA GLY A 106 -14.55 -2.12 0.39
C GLY A 106 -14.07 -3.52 0.02
N VAL A 107 -12.81 -3.57 -0.40
CA VAL A 107 -12.13 -4.77 -0.89
C VAL A 107 -10.97 -5.14 0.04
N TYR A 108 -11.08 -6.28 0.71
CA TYR A 108 -10.20 -6.75 1.77
C TYR A 108 -9.43 -8.01 1.37
N ALA A 109 -8.44 -8.35 2.19
CA ALA A 109 -7.77 -9.64 2.11
C ALA A 109 -8.78 -10.80 2.33
N PRO A 110 -8.79 -11.84 1.48
CA PRO A 110 -9.62 -13.02 1.71
C PRO A 110 -9.26 -13.70 3.06
N PRO A 111 -10.22 -14.33 3.77
CA PRO A 111 -9.97 -14.93 5.08
C PRO A 111 -8.78 -15.89 5.13
N LYS A 112 -8.59 -16.72 4.09
CA LYS A 112 -7.44 -17.62 3.95
C LYS A 112 -6.11 -16.86 3.95
N TYR A 113 -6.05 -15.74 3.21
CA TYR A 113 -4.85 -14.90 3.18
C TYR A 113 -4.59 -14.30 4.56
N SER A 114 -5.61 -13.74 5.21
CA SER A 114 -5.50 -13.14 6.55
C SER A 114 -5.01 -14.12 7.60
N LEU A 115 -5.45 -15.38 7.54
CA LEU A 115 -4.97 -16.45 8.42
C LEU A 115 -3.48 -16.76 8.18
N LEU A 116 -3.10 -16.98 6.92
CA LEU A 116 -1.72 -17.29 6.56
C LEU A 116 -0.77 -16.13 6.91
N TYR A 117 -1.18 -14.89 6.63
CA TYR A 117 -0.37 -13.71 6.88
C TYR A 117 -0.09 -13.50 8.38
N LYS A 118 -1.05 -13.81 9.26
CA LYS A 118 -0.85 -13.76 10.71
C LYS A 118 0.25 -14.73 11.17
N SER A 119 0.31 -15.92 10.58
CA SER A 119 1.28 -16.96 10.94
C SER A 119 2.61 -16.88 10.19
N ALA A 120 2.67 -16.15 9.07
CA ALA A 120 3.82 -16.08 8.19
C ALA A 120 4.57 -14.73 8.21
N ARG A 121 4.42 -13.93 9.28
CA ARG A 121 5.02 -12.59 9.38
C ARG A 121 6.53 -12.58 9.17
N GLN A 122 7.22 -13.63 9.62
CA GLN A 122 8.66 -13.82 9.43
C GLN A 122 9.09 -14.00 7.96
N PHE A 123 8.15 -14.26 7.05
CA PHE A 123 8.38 -14.42 5.61
C PHE A 123 7.94 -13.21 4.79
N PHE A 124 7.76 -12.05 5.43
CA PHE A 124 7.44 -10.81 4.74
C PHE A 124 8.45 -10.53 3.63
N GLY A 125 7.95 -10.29 2.43
CA GLY A 125 8.73 -10.08 1.22
C GLY A 125 9.47 -11.30 0.68
N ARG A 126 9.22 -12.49 1.23
CA ARG A 126 9.89 -13.75 0.84
C ARG A 126 8.96 -14.92 0.58
N ALA A 127 7.64 -14.72 0.64
CA ALA A 127 6.64 -15.74 0.35
C ALA A 127 5.91 -15.44 -0.97
N PRO A 128 6.32 -16.04 -2.12
CA PRO A 128 5.68 -15.82 -3.42
C PRO A 128 4.18 -16.18 -3.45
N SER A 129 3.76 -17.14 -2.62
CA SER A 129 2.36 -17.52 -2.45
C SER A 129 1.51 -16.44 -1.75
N MET A 130 2.15 -15.47 -1.09
CA MET A 130 1.52 -14.36 -0.38
C MET A 130 1.61 -13.04 -1.14
N ARG A 131 2.03 -13.07 -2.42
CA ARG A 131 2.16 -11.89 -3.26
C ARG A 131 0.84 -11.12 -3.34
N CYS A 132 0.93 -9.80 -3.22
CA CYS A 132 -0.19 -8.89 -3.32
C CYS A 132 -0.87 -9.05 -4.68
N PRO A 133 -2.21 -9.12 -4.75
CA PRO A 133 -2.92 -9.25 -6.02
C PRO A 133 -2.76 -8.03 -6.93
N TYR A 134 -2.26 -6.91 -6.43
CA TYR A 134 -2.02 -5.69 -7.21
C TYR A 134 -0.56 -5.55 -7.68
N TYR A 135 0.29 -6.53 -7.40
CA TYR A 135 1.66 -6.57 -7.89
C TYR A 135 1.71 -6.93 -9.37
N MET A 136 2.39 -6.13 -10.18
CA MET A 136 2.59 -6.35 -11.61
C MET A 136 4.01 -6.87 -11.83
N ASP A 137 4.13 -8.14 -12.24
CA ASP A 137 5.42 -8.74 -12.57
C ASP A 137 6.05 -8.03 -13.78
N GLU A 138 5.23 -7.75 -14.79
CA GLU A 138 5.61 -6.98 -15.99
C GLU A 138 5.86 -5.50 -15.62
N GLY A 139 6.92 -4.91 -16.16
CA GLY A 139 7.31 -3.53 -15.85
C GLY A 139 8.14 -3.38 -14.56
N GLY A 140 8.70 -4.48 -14.05
CA GLY A 140 9.69 -4.44 -12.98
C GLY A 140 9.10 -4.40 -11.58
N GLY A 141 7.94 -5.03 -11.34
CA GLY A 141 7.41 -5.21 -9.97
C GLY A 141 6.74 -3.97 -9.39
N LEU A 142 5.82 -3.37 -10.14
CA LEU A 142 5.07 -2.16 -9.76
C LEU A 142 3.69 -2.51 -9.19
N CYS A 143 2.95 -1.50 -8.70
CA CYS A 143 1.61 -1.69 -8.14
C CYS A 143 0.55 -1.14 -9.11
N SER A 144 -0.41 -1.98 -9.52
CA SER A 144 -1.48 -1.59 -10.44
C SER A 144 -2.45 -0.57 -9.84
N VAL A 145 -2.44 -0.38 -8.51
CA VAL A 145 -3.28 0.60 -7.80
C VAL A 145 -2.43 1.67 -7.09
N TRP A 146 -1.22 1.94 -7.57
CA TRP A 146 -0.25 2.81 -6.89
C TRP A 146 -0.80 4.19 -6.49
N ARG A 147 -1.59 4.83 -7.38
CA ARG A 147 -2.23 6.15 -7.15
C ARG A 147 -3.31 6.12 -6.07
N TYR A 148 -3.86 4.94 -5.76
CA TYR A 148 -5.02 4.76 -4.87
C TYR A 148 -4.70 3.82 -3.69
N ARG A 149 -3.44 3.81 -3.25
CA ARG A 149 -3.01 3.00 -2.11
C ARG A 149 -3.63 3.49 -0.82
N GLU A 150 -4.04 2.56 0.01
CA GLU A 150 -4.50 2.82 1.37
C GLU A 150 -3.33 3.17 2.30
N ALA A 151 -3.67 3.62 3.52
CA ALA A 151 -2.78 4.22 4.49
C ALA A 151 -1.49 3.43 4.72
N VAL A 152 -1.54 2.09 4.84
CA VAL A 152 -0.34 1.28 5.05
C VAL A 152 0.56 1.35 3.82
N CYS A 153 0.05 1.00 2.64
CA CYS A 153 0.83 0.95 1.41
C CYS A 153 1.33 2.33 0.94
N SER A 154 0.61 3.42 1.20
CA SER A 154 1.02 4.78 0.80
C SER A 154 2.05 5.41 1.74
N THR A 155 2.20 4.88 2.95
CA THR A 155 3.16 5.37 3.97
C THR A 155 4.27 4.37 4.30
N TYR A 156 4.30 3.23 3.60
CA TYR A 156 5.31 2.20 3.83
C TYR A 156 6.59 2.50 3.04
N PHE A 157 7.69 2.71 3.77
CA PHE A 157 9.03 2.85 3.23
C PHE A 157 9.94 1.79 3.88
N CYS A 158 10.64 1.01 3.08
CA CYS A 158 11.52 -0.06 3.59
C CYS A 158 12.83 0.47 4.20
N LYS A 159 13.26 1.67 3.78
CA LYS A 159 14.39 2.42 4.33
C LYS A 159 13.96 3.87 4.48
N HIS A 160 14.35 4.49 5.60
CA HIS A 160 14.02 5.88 5.92
C HIS A 160 15.25 6.78 5.82
N VAL A 161 15.14 7.92 5.14
CA VAL A 161 16.21 8.92 5.01
C VAL A 161 16.63 9.42 6.38
N ALA A 162 15.65 9.82 7.20
CA ALA A 162 15.84 10.26 8.58
C ALA A 162 15.90 9.12 9.62
N GLY A 163 16.15 7.87 9.18
CA GLY A 163 16.32 6.72 10.08
C GLY A 163 15.12 6.49 11.00
N ALA A 164 15.38 6.42 12.32
CA ALA A 164 14.35 6.13 13.32
C ALA A 164 13.26 7.23 13.40
N ASP A 165 13.63 8.49 13.19
CA ASP A 165 12.68 9.61 13.21
C ASP A 165 11.76 9.56 11.99
N GLY A 166 12.30 9.24 10.80
CA GLY A 166 11.50 9.00 9.61
C GLY A 166 10.52 7.84 9.79
N LYS A 167 10.98 6.73 10.39
CA LYS A 167 10.10 5.60 10.75
C LYS A 167 8.96 6.02 11.66
N LYS A 168 9.27 6.78 12.72
CA LYS A 168 8.28 7.28 13.68
C LYS A 168 7.27 8.20 13.01
N PHE A 169 7.75 9.13 12.19
CA PHE A 169 6.94 10.06 11.42
C PHE A 169 5.93 9.33 10.53
N TRP A 170 6.39 8.42 9.67
CA TRP A 170 5.49 7.69 8.76
C TRP A 170 4.52 6.77 9.50
N MET A 171 4.91 6.20 10.64
CA MET A 171 4.00 5.43 11.50
C MET A 171 2.88 6.31 12.07
N SER A 172 3.17 7.56 12.43
CA SER A 172 2.16 8.54 12.86
C SER A 172 1.24 8.94 11.71
N VAL A 173 1.79 9.24 10.53
CA VAL A 173 1.01 9.56 9.33
C VAL A 173 0.09 8.40 8.94
N LYS A 174 0.60 7.17 8.93
CA LYS A 174 -0.18 5.95 8.70
C LYS A 174 -1.36 5.83 9.65
N SER A 175 -1.12 6.08 10.94
CA SER A 175 -2.15 5.95 11.98
C SER A 175 -3.25 7.00 11.79
N TYR A 176 -2.87 8.23 11.45
CA TYR A 176 -3.81 9.29 11.11
C TYR A 176 -4.63 8.94 9.86
N LEU A 177 -3.97 8.56 8.77
CA LEU A 177 -4.64 8.20 7.52
C LEU A 177 -5.59 7.01 7.70
N ALA A 178 -5.20 5.99 8.46
CA ALA A 178 -6.07 4.85 8.76
C ALA A 178 -7.37 5.27 9.48
N GLN A 179 -7.33 6.30 10.33
CA GLN A 179 -8.54 6.85 10.93
C GLN A 179 -9.39 7.62 9.91
N VAL A 180 -8.75 8.46 9.08
CA VAL A 180 -9.43 9.17 7.98
C VAL A 180 -10.14 8.18 7.06
N GLU A 181 -9.45 7.12 6.64
CA GLU A 181 -9.98 6.07 5.77
C GLU A 181 -11.19 5.39 6.40
N MET A 182 -11.13 5.06 7.70
CA MET A 182 -12.26 4.46 8.41
C MET A 182 -13.48 5.38 8.41
N GLN A 183 -13.30 6.68 8.68
CA GLN A 183 -14.40 7.64 8.71
C GLN A 183 -14.98 7.88 7.31
N LEU A 184 -14.13 8.07 6.30
CA LEU A 184 -14.56 8.26 4.92
C LEU A 184 -15.27 7.02 4.36
N THR A 185 -14.84 5.82 4.75
CA THR A 185 -15.51 4.57 4.36
C THR A 185 -16.95 4.55 4.87
N ARG A 186 -17.14 4.85 6.15
CA ARG A 186 -18.47 4.91 6.79
C ARG A 186 -19.32 6.01 6.19
N PHE A 187 -18.76 7.20 6.03
CA PHE A 187 -19.44 8.33 5.42
C PHE A 187 -19.94 7.99 4.02
N SER A 188 -19.10 7.37 3.19
CA SER A 188 -19.46 6.95 1.83
C SER A 188 -20.57 5.89 1.83
N LEU A 189 -20.54 4.94 2.78
CA LEU A 189 -21.59 3.94 2.92
C LEU A 189 -22.93 4.58 3.29
N PHE A 190 -22.96 5.37 4.37
CA PHE A 190 -24.19 5.97 4.90
C PHE A 190 -24.75 7.06 3.98
N SER A 191 -23.91 7.70 3.15
CA SER A 191 -24.40 8.65 2.14
C SER A 191 -25.19 7.97 1.02
N LEU A 192 -24.90 6.70 0.73
CA LEU A 192 -25.60 5.92 -0.30
C LEU A 192 -26.70 5.03 0.29
N PHE A 193 -26.53 4.59 1.54
CA PHE A 193 -27.48 3.74 2.27
C PHE A 193 -27.71 4.30 3.67
N PRO A 194 -28.54 5.35 3.83
CA PRO A 194 -28.74 6.02 5.11
C PRO A 194 -29.39 5.13 6.19
N GLU A 195 -30.07 4.06 5.78
CA GLU A 195 -30.77 3.13 6.67
C GLU A 195 -29.92 1.92 7.10
N TYR A 196 -28.63 1.88 6.72
CA TYR A 196 -27.70 0.81 7.08
C TYR A 196 -27.14 0.94 8.50
#